data_AF-A0A662V9R8-F1
#
_entry.id   AF-A0A662V9R8-F1
#
_cell.length_a   1.000
_cell.length_b   1.000
_cell.length_c   1.000
_cell.angle_alpha   90.00
_cell.angle_beta   90.00
_cell.angle_gamma   90.00
#
_symmetry.space_group_name_H-M   'P 1'
#
loop_
_entity.id
_entity.type
_entity.pdbx_description
1 polymer ?
#
loop_
_entity_poly.entity_id
_entity_poly.type
_entity_poly.pdbx_seq_one_letter_code
_entity_poly.pdbx_strand_id
1 'polypeptide(L)'
;MIHDIRQVISFVEALPPLETGYCYLLALVQIDRVRGDHYVDLSLATEREVIPWYQPVWREAYIRRVRKLAILGENAEKIYRVIGSTLVFSAPSTSMGIIASINPSNMVKALARLIYDSMDMVFAGAEPEPLARVEERWFSSLHRYSRKLLHTIGTGSIDLLSEVLRELIKYTKPHIVIKGAGWYRIIVHIKSLGGKKEQYFKEFVSGWMENASKEYVDRKGRPLVWYADNGLEPVPGTVYGGSEVKIVEWEALL
;
A
#
# COMPACT_ATOMS: atom_id res chain seq x y z
N MET A 1 -1.62 5.85 17.76
CA MET A 1 -1.25 5.44 16.40
C MET A 1 0.12 6.03 16.13
N ILE A 2 1.29 5.41 16.26
CA ILE A 2 1.80 4.03 16.37
C ILE A 2 1.31 3.29 17.62
N HIS A 3 1.17 1.96 17.54
CA HIS A 3 0.90 1.09 18.69
C HIS A 3 2.12 0.23 19.06
N ASP A 4 2.92 -0.18 18.08
CA ASP A 4 4.17 -0.91 18.29
C ASP A 4 5.24 -0.46 17.29
N ILE A 5 6.26 0.24 17.80
CA ILE A 5 7.37 0.72 16.96
C ILE A 5 8.25 -0.43 16.44
N ARG A 6 8.31 -1.57 17.14
CA ARG A 6 9.13 -2.72 16.72
C ARG A 6 8.59 -3.31 15.43
N GLN A 7 7.27 -3.41 15.33
CA GLN A 7 6.56 -3.82 14.11
C GLN A 7 6.85 -2.89 12.92
N VAL A 8 6.90 -1.57 13.15
CA VAL A 8 7.30 -0.60 12.11
C VAL A 8 8.75 -0.85 11.67
N ILE A 9 9.66 -1.07 12.61
CA ILE A 9 11.07 -1.33 12.33
C ILE A 9 11.21 -2.62 11.50
N SER A 10 10.62 -3.73 11.95
CA SER A 10 10.64 -5.02 11.25
C SER A 10 10.06 -4.91 9.84
N PHE A 11 8.98 -4.14 9.66
CA PHE A 11 8.42 -3.88 8.33
C PHE A 11 9.43 -3.18 7.42
N VAL A 12 10.06 -2.09 7.90
CA VAL A 12 11.04 -1.30 7.12
C VAL A 12 12.31 -2.09 6.82
N GLU A 13 12.74 -2.95 7.74
CA GLU A 13 13.89 -3.84 7.53
C GLU A 13 13.62 -4.88 6.45
N ALA A 14 12.40 -5.39 6.39
CA ALA A 14 11.97 -6.36 5.39
C ALA A 14 11.76 -5.74 3.98
N LEU A 15 11.67 -4.42 3.85
CA LEU A 15 11.57 -3.78 2.53
C LEU A 15 12.87 -3.92 1.72
N PRO A 16 12.78 -4.09 0.38
CA PRO A 16 13.94 -4.08 -0.50
C PRO A 16 14.83 -2.83 -0.33
N PRO A 17 16.14 -2.91 -0.55
CA PRO A 17 16.99 -1.74 -0.51
C PRO A 17 16.60 -0.72 -1.60
N LEU A 18 16.74 0.57 -1.29
CA LEU A 18 16.61 1.63 -2.30
C LEU A 18 17.85 1.69 -3.19
N GLU A 19 17.64 1.63 -4.50
CA GLU A 19 18.67 1.85 -5.51
C GLU A 19 18.68 3.31 -5.97
N THR A 20 19.77 3.75 -6.58
CA THR A 20 19.90 5.09 -7.16
C THR A 20 18.74 5.41 -8.10
N GLY A 21 18.12 6.57 -7.89
CA GLY A 21 16.98 7.04 -8.68
C GLY A 21 15.62 6.50 -8.22
N TYR A 22 15.56 5.77 -7.11
CA TYR A 22 14.31 5.23 -6.55
C TYR A 22 13.88 5.89 -5.24
N CYS A 23 12.62 5.72 -4.86
CA CYS A 23 12.10 6.18 -3.58
C CYS A 23 10.98 5.28 -3.04
N TYR A 24 10.74 5.32 -1.73
CA TYR A 24 9.50 4.79 -1.14
C TYR A 24 8.45 5.87 -0.97
N LEU A 25 7.19 5.44 -0.95
CA LEU A 25 6.02 6.31 -0.80
C LEU A 25 5.27 5.93 0.47
N LEU A 26 4.91 6.94 1.24
CA LEU A 26 4.05 6.85 2.41
C LEU A 26 2.90 7.85 2.24
N ALA A 27 1.71 7.47 2.70
CA ALA A 27 0.57 8.37 2.71
C ALA A 27 -0.25 8.18 3.98
N LEU A 28 -0.76 9.30 4.52
CA LEU A 28 -1.83 9.30 5.50
C LEU A 28 -3.15 9.41 4.73
N VAL A 29 -4.06 8.48 4.95
CA VAL A 29 -5.35 8.40 4.24
C VAL A 29 -6.51 8.34 5.22
N GLN A 30 -7.66 8.86 4.80
CA GLN A 30 -8.93 8.63 5.48
C GLN A 30 -9.63 7.43 4.85
N ILE A 31 -9.83 6.36 5.62
CA ILE A 31 -10.18 5.04 5.11
C ILE A 31 -11.61 4.98 4.58
N ASP A 32 -12.55 5.72 5.16
CA ASP A 32 -13.95 5.76 4.67
C ASP A 32 -14.09 6.40 3.28
N ARG A 33 -13.09 7.19 2.86
CA ARG A 33 -13.01 7.76 1.50
C ARG A 33 -12.33 6.81 0.51
N VAL A 34 -11.63 5.80 1.02
CA VAL A 34 -11.06 4.71 0.23
C VAL A 34 -12.17 3.69 0.02
N ARG A 35 -13.08 3.98 -0.91
CA ARG A 35 -14.16 3.07 -1.29
C ARG A 35 -13.56 1.74 -1.76
N GLY A 36 -13.84 0.68 -0.99
CA GLY A 36 -14.41 -0.60 -1.44
C GLY A 36 -13.70 -1.46 -2.47
N ASP A 37 -12.71 -0.94 -3.18
CA ASP A 37 -11.95 -1.58 -4.24
C ASP A 37 -10.50 -1.69 -3.76
N HIS A 38 -9.82 -2.73 -4.20
CA HIS A 38 -8.45 -3.11 -3.77
C HIS A 38 -7.36 -2.08 -4.13
N TYR A 39 -7.75 -0.87 -4.53
CA TYR A 39 -6.92 0.24 -4.95
C TYR A 39 -7.22 1.46 -4.08
N VAL A 40 -6.23 1.88 -3.28
CA VAL A 40 -6.31 3.16 -2.58
C VAL A 40 -6.06 4.28 -3.58
N ASP A 41 -7.04 5.17 -3.76
CA ASP A 41 -6.83 6.39 -4.51
C ASP A 41 -5.93 7.35 -3.72
N LEU A 42 -4.64 7.39 -4.08
CA LEU A 42 -3.64 8.24 -3.46
C LEU A 42 -3.86 9.75 -3.71
N SER A 43 -4.77 10.12 -4.62
CA SER A 43 -5.22 11.51 -4.74
C SER A 43 -6.02 11.96 -3.51
N LEU A 44 -6.61 11.02 -2.76
CA LEU A 44 -7.34 11.28 -1.52
C LEU A 44 -6.45 11.25 -0.28
N ALA A 45 -5.13 11.06 -0.45
CA ALA A 45 -4.17 11.14 0.65
C ALA A 45 -4.19 12.54 1.27
N THR A 46 -4.33 12.57 2.59
CA THR A 46 -4.34 13.79 3.39
C THR A 46 -2.93 14.36 3.57
N GLU A 47 -1.94 13.47 3.67
CA GLU A 47 -0.52 13.82 3.70
C GLU A 47 0.26 12.81 2.86
N ARG A 48 1.31 13.26 2.17
CA ARG A 48 2.15 12.45 1.28
C ARG A 48 3.61 12.61 1.68
N GLU A 49 4.32 11.50 1.73
CA GLU A 49 5.71 11.45 2.13
C GLU A 49 6.53 10.61 1.15
N VAL A 50 7.64 11.17 0.72
CA VAL A 50 8.58 10.52 -0.21
C VAL A 50 9.90 10.29 0.52
N ILE A 51 10.40 9.06 0.44
CA ILE A 51 11.69 8.66 1.03
C ILE A 51 12.65 8.38 -0.13
N PRO A 52 13.43 9.39 -0.55
CA PRO A 52 14.31 9.26 -1.71
C PRO A 52 15.60 8.50 -1.39
N TRP A 53 16.16 7.83 -2.41
CA TRP A 53 17.41 7.06 -2.33
C TRP A 53 18.61 7.86 -1.80
N TYR A 54 18.66 9.18 -2.05
CA TYR A 54 19.78 10.03 -1.66
C TYR A 54 19.80 10.35 -0.16
N GLN A 55 18.82 9.88 0.63
CA GLN A 55 18.90 9.91 2.08
C GLN A 55 19.81 8.78 2.58
N PRO A 56 21.00 9.08 3.16
CA PRO A 56 22.00 8.07 3.50
C PRO A 56 21.45 6.98 4.45
N VAL A 57 20.53 7.35 5.34
CA VAL A 57 19.86 6.44 6.27
C VAL A 57 18.36 6.41 5.99
N TRP A 58 18.00 5.99 4.78
CA TRP A 58 16.60 6.02 4.30
C TRP A 58 15.65 5.23 5.21
N ARG A 59 16.10 4.15 5.86
CA ARG A 59 15.27 3.36 6.80
C ARG A 59 14.88 4.19 8.03
N GLU A 60 15.84 4.88 8.64
CA GLU A 60 15.55 5.79 9.76
C GLU A 60 14.69 6.96 9.31
N ALA A 61 14.92 7.48 8.11
CA ALA A 61 14.08 8.53 7.56
C ALA A 61 12.64 8.03 7.34
N TYR A 62 12.45 6.81 6.82
CA TYR A 62 11.16 6.16 6.67
C TYR A 62 10.45 6.06 8.03
N ILE A 63 11.11 5.52 9.05
CA ILE A 63 10.55 5.41 10.40
C ILE A 63 10.17 6.79 10.95
N ARG A 64 11.00 7.82 10.75
CA ARG A 64 10.67 9.21 11.13
C ARG A 64 9.45 9.75 10.38
N ARG A 65 9.30 9.45 9.09
CA ARG A 65 8.10 9.84 8.32
C ARG A 65 6.86 9.10 8.81
N VAL A 66 6.95 7.81 9.12
CA VAL A 66 5.85 7.08 9.77
C VAL A 66 5.45 7.75 11.09
N ARG A 67 6.41 8.12 11.94
CA ARG A 67 6.14 8.85 13.19
C ARG A 67 5.47 10.19 12.96
N LYS A 68 5.94 10.98 11.98
CA LYS A 68 5.29 12.25 11.59
C LYS A 68 3.83 12.01 11.19
N LEU A 69 3.58 11.06 10.28
CA LEU A 69 2.23 10.74 9.80
C LEU A 69 1.32 10.21 10.93
N ALA A 70 1.89 9.47 11.87
CA ALA A 70 1.20 9.02 13.07
C ALA A 70 0.72 10.18 13.94
N ILE A 71 1.61 11.14 14.25
CA ILE A 71 1.27 12.34 15.01
C ILE A 71 0.19 13.15 14.29
N LEU A 72 0.30 13.31 12.96
CA LEU A 72 -0.71 14.00 12.16
C LEU A 72 -2.06 13.29 12.21
N GLY A 73 -2.07 11.97 12.07
CA GLY A 73 -3.29 11.16 12.12
C GLY A 73 -3.95 11.14 13.50
N GLU A 74 -3.18 11.13 14.59
CA GLU A 74 -3.70 11.27 15.96
C GLU A 74 -4.33 12.63 16.23
N ASN A 75 -3.89 13.67 15.52
CA ASN A 75 -4.41 15.02 15.62
C ASN A 75 -5.34 15.38 14.45
N ALA A 76 -5.80 14.40 13.67
CA ALA A 76 -6.55 14.64 12.45
C ALA A 76 -7.82 15.47 12.67
N GLU A 77 -8.50 15.26 13.80
CA GLU A 77 -9.71 16.04 14.14
C GLU A 77 -9.44 17.54 14.33
N LYS A 78 -8.21 17.90 14.70
CA LYS A 78 -7.79 19.29 14.91
C LYS A 78 -7.26 19.92 13.63
N ILE A 79 -6.57 19.12 12.80
CA ILE A 79 -5.80 19.59 11.65
C ILE A 79 -6.63 19.54 10.36
N TYR A 80 -7.40 18.47 10.17
CA TYR A 80 -8.05 18.19 8.90
C TYR A 80 -9.55 18.44 8.95
N ARG A 81 -10.06 18.95 7.83
CA ARG A 81 -11.48 19.21 7.61
C ARG A 81 -11.93 18.47 6.37
N VAL A 82 -12.99 17.70 6.52
CA VAL A 82 -13.70 17.04 5.43
C VAL A 82 -14.80 17.98 4.96
N ILE A 83 -14.65 18.47 3.73
CA ILE A 83 -15.70 19.22 3.05
C ILE A 83 -16.61 18.20 2.34
N GLY A 84 -17.82 18.05 2.85
CA GLY A 84 -18.95 17.44 2.15
C GLY A 84 -19.73 18.49 1.34
N SER A 85 -20.74 18.05 0.59
CA SER A 85 -21.54 18.93 -0.29
C SER A 85 -22.21 20.11 0.42
N THR A 86 -22.50 19.98 1.72
CA THR A 86 -23.14 21.02 2.54
C THR A 86 -22.60 21.14 3.96
N LEU A 87 -21.66 20.27 4.36
CA LEU A 87 -21.17 20.19 5.73
C LEU A 87 -19.65 20.08 5.76
N VAL A 88 -19.02 20.85 6.65
CA VAL A 88 -17.60 20.72 6.97
C VAL A 88 -17.49 20.05 8.34
N PHE A 89 -16.89 18.88 8.41
CA PHE A 89 -16.66 18.18 9.67
C PHE A 89 -15.20 17.80 9.83
N SER A 90 -14.77 17.62 11.09
CA SER A 90 -13.41 17.18 11.39
C SER A 90 -13.20 15.74 10.93
N ALA A 91 -12.04 15.45 10.33
CA ALA A 91 -11.70 14.08 9.97
C ALA A 91 -11.49 13.25 11.26
N PRO A 92 -12.28 12.18 11.52
CA PRO A 92 -12.13 11.40 12.74
C PRO A 92 -10.77 10.73 12.79
N SER A 93 -10.05 10.85 13.92
CA SER A 93 -8.71 10.28 14.06
C SER A 93 -8.73 8.75 13.93
N THR A 94 -9.85 8.13 14.33
CA THR A 94 -10.10 6.69 14.19
C THR A 94 -10.28 6.22 12.75
N SER A 95 -10.62 7.11 11.82
CA SER A 95 -10.79 6.82 10.39
C SER A 95 -9.49 6.96 9.60
N MET A 96 -8.40 7.39 10.24
CA MET A 96 -7.12 7.58 9.57
C MET A 96 -6.31 6.28 9.52
N GLY A 97 -5.44 6.18 8.51
CA GLY A 97 -4.46 5.09 8.41
C GLY A 97 -3.24 5.51 7.63
N ILE A 98 -2.10 4.89 7.96
CA ILE A 98 -0.85 5.07 7.23
C ILE A 98 -0.68 3.91 6.26
N ILE A 99 -0.56 4.22 4.98
CA ILE A 99 -0.27 3.24 3.93
C ILE A 99 1.09 3.50 3.30
N ALA A 100 1.69 2.44 2.81
CA ALA A 100 2.98 2.43 2.16
C ALA A 100 2.93 1.72 0.81
N SER A 101 3.65 2.24 -0.17
CA SER A 101 4.05 1.39 -1.28
C SER A 101 5.17 0.49 -0.81
N ILE A 102 4.95 -0.83 -0.86
CA ILE A 102 5.98 -1.83 -0.51
C ILE A 102 7.08 -1.93 -1.57
N ASN A 103 6.84 -1.35 -2.75
CA ASN A 103 7.78 -1.36 -3.84
C ASN A 103 8.41 0.02 -4.05
N PRO A 104 9.71 0.09 -4.36
CA PRO A 104 10.36 1.35 -4.67
C PRO A 104 9.95 1.88 -6.04
N SER A 105 9.73 3.19 -6.13
CA SER A 105 9.28 3.92 -7.32
C SER A 105 10.42 4.61 -8.05
N ASN A 106 10.43 4.55 -9.39
CA ASN A 106 11.45 5.21 -10.20
C ASN A 106 11.16 6.72 -10.34
N MET A 107 11.97 7.55 -9.70
CA MET A 107 11.78 9.01 -9.66
C MET A 107 11.99 9.66 -11.03
N VAL A 108 12.94 9.19 -11.83
CA VAL A 108 13.27 9.77 -13.14
C VAL A 108 12.12 9.56 -14.12
N LYS A 109 11.59 8.34 -14.20
CA LYS A 109 10.43 8.01 -15.04
C LYS A 109 9.18 8.76 -14.59
N ALA A 110 8.95 8.84 -13.28
CA ALA A 110 7.85 9.60 -12.73
C ALA A 110 7.95 11.09 -13.08
N LEU A 111 9.15 11.69 -13.06
CA LEU A 111 9.34 13.11 -13.34
C LEU A 111 9.10 13.40 -14.82
N ALA A 112 9.68 12.58 -15.70
CA ALA A 112 9.43 12.67 -17.13
C ALA A 112 7.93 12.57 -17.44
N ARG A 113 7.20 11.67 -16.74
CA ARG A 113 5.76 11.55 -16.89
C ARG A 113 4.99 12.76 -16.37
N LEU A 114 5.37 13.31 -15.21
CA LEU A 114 4.74 14.50 -14.66
C LEU A 114 4.87 15.70 -15.60
N ILE A 115 6.05 15.87 -16.22
CA ILE A 115 6.30 16.93 -17.21
C ILE A 115 5.42 16.70 -18.44
N TYR A 116 5.42 15.47 -18.98
CA TYR A 116 4.61 15.11 -20.14
C TYR A 116 3.12 15.35 -19.89
N ASP A 117 2.57 14.83 -18.78
CA ASP A 117 1.16 15.00 -18.41
C ASP A 117 0.82 16.49 -18.18
N SER A 118 1.76 17.29 -17.65
CA SER A 118 1.55 18.73 -17.49
C SER A 118 1.56 19.49 -18.80
N MET A 119 2.45 19.13 -19.75
CA MET A 119 2.48 19.72 -21.08
C MET A 119 1.18 19.41 -21.84
N ASP A 120 0.74 18.16 -21.82
CA ASP A 120 -0.51 17.74 -22.46
C ASP A 120 -1.71 18.54 -21.93
N MET A 121 -1.78 18.78 -20.61
CA MET A 121 -2.84 19.59 -20.01
C MET A 121 -2.80 21.05 -20.49
N VAL A 122 -1.61 21.65 -20.59
CA VAL A 122 -1.44 23.01 -21.11
C VAL A 122 -1.88 23.10 -22.58
N PHE A 123 -1.45 22.16 -23.42
CA PHE A 123 -1.83 22.13 -24.84
C PHE A 123 -3.31 21.83 -25.05
N ALA A 124 -3.93 21.06 -24.16
CA ALA A 124 -5.37 20.81 -24.16
C ALA A 124 -6.20 22.00 -23.65
N GLY A 125 -5.56 23.10 -23.22
CA GLY A 125 -6.25 24.28 -22.71
C GLY A 125 -6.89 24.06 -21.32
N ALA A 126 -6.32 23.18 -20.50
CA ALA A 126 -6.82 22.94 -19.15
C ALA A 126 -6.76 24.20 -18.28
N GLU A 127 -7.73 24.33 -17.37
CA GLU A 127 -7.72 25.40 -16.39
C GLU A 127 -6.49 25.33 -15.46
N PRO A 128 -6.08 26.45 -14.82
CA PRO A 128 -4.91 26.47 -13.94
C PRO A 128 -5.02 25.56 -12.72
N GLU A 129 -6.24 25.27 -12.24
CA GLU A 129 -6.44 24.52 -10.99
C GLU A 129 -5.89 23.07 -11.06
N PRO A 130 -6.17 22.27 -12.10
CA PRO A 130 -5.50 20.98 -12.29
C PRO A 130 -3.96 21.07 -12.36
N LEU A 131 -3.40 22.17 -12.89
CA LEU A 131 -1.96 22.38 -12.93
C LEU A 131 -1.39 22.69 -11.53
N ALA A 132 -2.15 23.38 -10.68
CA ALA A 132 -1.73 23.74 -9.32
C ALA A 132 -1.55 22.52 -8.39
N ARG A 133 -2.19 21.38 -8.68
CA ARG A 133 -2.08 20.14 -7.88
C ARG A 133 -0.83 19.31 -8.24
N VAL A 134 0.33 19.96 -8.35
CA VAL A 134 1.59 19.32 -8.77
C VAL A 134 2.00 18.19 -7.82
N GLU A 135 1.84 18.38 -6.50
CA GLU A 135 2.24 17.37 -5.51
C GLU A 135 1.42 16.08 -5.61
N GLU A 136 0.10 16.18 -5.82
CA GLU A 136 -0.78 15.03 -6.01
C GLU A 136 -0.43 14.26 -7.28
N ARG A 137 -0.19 15.00 -8.38
CA ARG A 137 0.21 14.43 -9.67
C ARG A 137 1.60 13.80 -9.61
N TRP A 138 2.54 14.43 -8.89
CA TRP A 138 3.87 13.89 -8.64
C TRP A 138 3.79 12.56 -7.90
N PHE A 139 3.07 12.51 -6.79
CA PHE A 139 2.93 11.30 -5.98
C PHE A 139 2.21 10.18 -6.73
N SER A 140 1.17 10.52 -7.50
CA SER A 140 0.46 9.56 -8.37
C SER A 140 1.38 9.01 -9.46
N SER A 141 2.22 9.87 -10.06
CA SER A 141 3.21 9.46 -11.06
C SER A 141 4.25 8.53 -10.45
N LEU A 142 4.76 8.85 -9.25
CA LEU A 142 5.67 7.98 -8.51
C LEU A 142 5.06 6.59 -8.29
N HIS A 143 3.82 6.52 -7.81
CA HIS A 143 3.16 5.25 -7.54
C HIS A 143 3.01 4.39 -8.82
N ARG A 144 2.67 5.01 -9.96
CA ARG A 144 2.56 4.35 -11.26
C ARG A 144 3.87 3.67 -11.70
N TYR A 145 5.01 4.25 -11.35
CA TYR A 145 6.34 3.70 -11.67
C TYR A 145 6.99 2.96 -10.49
N SER A 146 6.19 2.42 -9.57
CA SER A 146 6.64 1.42 -8.61
C SER A 146 7.16 0.18 -9.32
N ARG A 147 8.24 -0.40 -8.80
CA ARG A 147 8.69 -1.73 -9.25
C ARG A 147 7.65 -2.77 -8.84
N LYS A 148 7.69 -3.93 -9.48
CA LYS A 148 6.86 -5.09 -9.14
C LYS A 148 7.73 -6.18 -8.52
N LEU A 149 8.41 -5.85 -7.41
CA LEU A 149 9.32 -6.76 -6.70
C LEU A 149 8.58 -7.59 -5.66
N LEU A 150 7.71 -6.92 -4.91
CA LEU A 150 6.83 -7.49 -3.91
C LEU A 150 5.40 -7.46 -4.42
N HIS A 151 4.73 -8.61 -4.41
CA HIS A 151 3.33 -8.73 -4.76
C HIS A 151 2.52 -9.04 -3.51
N THR A 152 1.22 -8.72 -3.53
CA THR A 152 0.32 -8.90 -2.40
C THR A 152 -0.80 -9.85 -2.76
N ILE A 153 -1.07 -10.79 -1.87
CA ILE A 153 -2.26 -11.63 -1.88
C ILE A 153 -3.09 -11.24 -0.66
N GLY A 154 -4.30 -10.74 -0.87
CA GLY A 154 -5.21 -10.41 0.23
C GLY A 154 -6.21 -11.52 0.49
N THR A 155 -6.53 -11.74 1.76
CA THR A 155 -7.57 -12.68 2.20
C THR A 155 -8.50 -12.04 3.24
N GLY A 156 -9.79 -12.35 3.15
CA GLY A 156 -10.85 -11.82 4.02
C GLY A 156 -11.14 -12.65 5.28
N SER A 157 -10.35 -13.68 5.57
CA SER A 157 -10.51 -14.51 6.77
C SER A 157 -9.25 -15.32 7.07
N ILE A 158 -9.18 -15.89 8.29
CA ILE A 158 -8.08 -16.79 8.68
C ILE A 158 -8.15 -18.15 7.96
N ASP A 159 -9.36 -18.67 7.72
CA ASP A 159 -9.52 -19.96 7.03
C ASP A 159 -9.00 -19.87 5.58
N LEU A 160 -9.34 -18.77 4.89
CA LEU A 160 -8.82 -18.48 3.55
C LEU A 160 -7.31 -18.24 3.56
N LEU A 161 -6.78 -17.60 4.61
CA LEU A 161 -5.34 -17.44 4.76
C LEU A 161 -4.62 -18.80 4.77
N SER A 162 -5.06 -19.73 5.60
CA SER A 162 -4.43 -21.05 5.71
C SER A 162 -4.49 -21.83 4.39
N GLU A 163 -5.59 -21.75 3.65
CA GLU A 163 -5.73 -22.38 2.33
C GLU A 163 -4.77 -21.76 1.31
N VAL A 164 -4.74 -20.43 1.21
CA VAL A 164 -3.82 -19.70 0.33
C VAL A 164 -2.37 -20.03 0.68
N LEU A 165 -2.02 -20.09 1.97
CA LEU A 165 -0.66 -20.42 2.41
C LEU A 165 -0.26 -21.84 1.98
N ARG A 166 -1.14 -22.84 2.13
CA ARG A 166 -0.87 -24.23 1.71
C ARG A 166 -0.59 -24.35 0.22
N GLU A 167 -1.26 -23.56 -0.59
CA GLU A 167 -1.01 -23.52 -2.04
C GLU A 167 0.26 -22.71 -2.38
N LEU A 168 0.46 -21.57 -1.74
CA LEU A 168 1.61 -20.69 -1.98
C LEU A 168 2.95 -21.36 -1.65
N ILE A 169 3.04 -22.11 -0.54
CA ILE A 169 4.30 -22.73 -0.07
C ILE A 169 4.86 -23.78 -1.04
N LYS A 170 4.05 -24.30 -1.97
CA LYS A 170 4.52 -25.15 -3.07
C LYS A 170 5.52 -24.42 -3.98
N TYR A 171 5.41 -23.09 -4.06
CA TYR A 171 6.21 -22.22 -4.92
C TYR A 171 7.23 -21.41 -4.13
N THR A 172 6.81 -20.75 -3.04
CA THR A 172 7.71 -19.92 -2.22
C THR A 172 7.15 -19.67 -0.83
N LYS A 173 8.02 -19.24 0.09
CA LYS A 173 7.60 -18.81 1.42
C LYS A 173 7.07 -17.36 1.35
N PRO A 174 6.04 -17.01 2.15
CA PRO A 174 5.70 -15.61 2.40
C PRO A 174 6.93 -14.80 2.80
N HIS A 175 7.02 -13.58 2.27
CA HIS A 175 8.03 -12.60 2.68
C HIS A 175 7.63 -11.91 3.98
N ILE A 176 6.36 -11.50 4.08
CA ILE A 176 5.72 -10.92 5.27
C ILE A 176 4.25 -11.33 5.24
N VAL A 177 3.63 -11.59 6.39
CA VAL A 177 2.16 -11.64 6.51
C VAL A 177 1.68 -10.53 7.42
N ILE A 178 0.81 -9.67 6.89
CA ILE A 178 0.22 -8.53 7.59
C ILE A 178 -1.21 -8.88 7.96
N LYS A 179 -1.55 -8.73 9.23
CA LYS A 179 -2.89 -8.90 9.80
C LYS A 179 -3.51 -7.54 10.10
N GLY A 180 -4.76 -7.34 9.69
CA GLY A 180 -5.62 -6.26 10.17
C GLY A 180 -6.89 -6.78 10.82
N ALA A 181 -7.92 -5.93 10.90
CA ALA A 181 -9.22 -6.34 11.44
C ALA A 181 -9.98 -7.23 10.46
N GLY A 182 -9.88 -8.54 10.69
CA GLY A 182 -10.63 -9.55 9.92
C GLY A 182 -10.06 -9.83 8.53
N TRP A 183 -8.88 -9.31 8.19
CA TRP A 183 -8.23 -9.56 6.91
C TRP A 183 -6.74 -9.82 7.09
N TYR A 184 -6.15 -10.49 6.10
CA TYR A 184 -4.73 -10.77 6.03
C TYR A 184 -4.19 -10.40 4.65
N ARG A 185 -2.91 -10.03 4.59
CA ARG A 185 -2.19 -9.74 3.36
C ARG A 185 -0.84 -10.43 3.38
N ILE A 186 -0.65 -11.31 2.42
CA ILE A 186 0.56 -12.10 2.24
C ILE A 186 1.40 -11.37 1.21
N ILE A 187 2.59 -10.94 1.61
CA ILE A 187 3.55 -10.30 0.73
C ILE A 187 4.48 -11.37 0.18
N VAL A 188 4.66 -11.41 -1.13
CA VAL A 188 5.50 -12.37 -1.84
C VAL A 188 6.61 -11.65 -2.57
N HIS A 189 7.86 -12.06 -2.35
CA HIS A 189 9.01 -11.50 -3.06
C HIS A 189 9.25 -12.26 -4.37
N ILE A 190 9.02 -11.63 -5.52
CA ILE A 190 9.08 -12.32 -6.81
C ILE A 190 10.47 -12.89 -7.12
N LYS A 191 11.55 -12.29 -6.60
CA LYS A 191 12.90 -12.85 -6.76
C LYS A 191 13.08 -14.17 -5.98
N SER A 192 12.36 -14.40 -4.87
CA SER A 192 12.49 -15.65 -4.10
C SER A 192 11.84 -16.86 -4.78
N LEU A 193 11.06 -16.64 -5.86
CA LEU A 193 10.48 -17.73 -6.65
C LEU A 193 11.54 -18.52 -7.44
N GLY A 194 12.67 -17.91 -7.79
CA GLY A 194 13.73 -18.55 -8.56
C GLY A 194 13.20 -19.27 -9.81
N GLY A 195 13.58 -20.53 -10.01
CA GLY A 195 13.12 -21.35 -11.13
C GLY A 195 11.62 -21.69 -11.14
N LYS A 196 10.89 -21.48 -10.03
CA LYS A 196 9.45 -21.73 -9.94
C LYS A 196 8.58 -20.56 -10.39
N LYS A 197 9.19 -19.46 -10.85
CA LYS A 197 8.47 -18.23 -11.19
C LYS A 197 7.38 -18.45 -12.24
N GLU A 198 7.68 -19.16 -13.33
CA GLU A 198 6.70 -19.40 -14.40
C GLU A 198 5.50 -20.23 -13.93
N GLN A 199 5.78 -21.31 -13.18
CA GLN A 199 4.74 -22.16 -12.58
C GLN A 199 3.89 -21.36 -11.59
N TYR A 200 4.49 -20.51 -10.76
CA TYR A 200 3.76 -19.65 -9.85
C TYR A 200 2.76 -18.74 -10.57
N PHE A 201 3.16 -18.06 -11.65
CA PHE A 201 2.23 -17.21 -12.38
C PHE A 201 1.16 -18.02 -13.12
N LYS A 202 1.53 -19.14 -13.74
CA LYS A 202 0.60 -19.94 -14.56
C LYS A 202 -0.38 -20.75 -13.71
N GLU A 203 0.11 -21.48 -12.72
CA GLU A 203 -0.67 -22.44 -11.94
C GLU A 203 -1.31 -21.79 -10.72
N PHE A 204 -0.54 -20.99 -9.97
CA PHE A 204 -1.04 -20.36 -8.75
C PHE A 204 -1.82 -19.08 -9.04
N VAL A 205 -1.24 -18.11 -9.76
CA VAL A 205 -1.91 -16.81 -9.99
C VAL A 205 -3.04 -16.91 -11.02
N SER A 206 -2.78 -17.46 -12.20
CA SER A 206 -3.80 -17.59 -13.26
C SER A 206 -4.72 -18.81 -13.09
N GLY A 207 -4.28 -19.84 -12.37
CA GLY A 207 -5.09 -21.02 -12.12
C GLY A 207 -5.86 -20.92 -10.81
N TRP A 208 -5.16 -21.22 -9.70
CA TRP A 208 -5.78 -21.37 -8.40
C TRP A 208 -6.42 -20.06 -7.88
N MET A 209 -5.68 -18.95 -7.88
CA MET A 209 -6.14 -17.64 -7.39
C MET A 209 -7.33 -17.11 -8.19
N GLU A 210 -7.35 -17.28 -9.52
CA GLU A 210 -8.47 -16.85 -10.35
C GLU A 210 -9.75 -17.62 -9.98
N ASN A 211 -9.65 -18.94 -9.78
CA ASN A 211 -10.77 -19.76 -9.33
C ASN A 211 -11.23 -19.38 -7.91
N ALA A 212 -10.28 -19.27 -6.97
CA ALA A 212 -10.56 -18.89 -5.59
C ALA A 212 -11.25 -17.50 -5.49
N SER A 213 -10.85 -16.54 -6.33
CA SER A 213 -11.46 -15.20 -6.36
C SER A 213 -12.93 -15.19 -6.81
N LYS A 214 -13.34 -16.19 -7.61
CA LYS A 214 -14.72 -16.37 -8.08
C LYS A 214 -15.56 -17.18 -7.10
N GLU A 215 -14.94 -18.15 -6.43
CA GLU A 215 -15.59 -19.03 -5.46
C GLU A 215 -15.84 -18.30 -4.13
N TYR A 216 -14.81 -17.62 -3.61
CA TYR A 216 -14.86 -16.96 -2.31
C TYR A 216 -15.25 -15.49 -2.45
N VAL A 217 -16.55 -15.21 -2.37
CA VAL A 217 -17.11 -13.84 -2.48
C VAL A 217 -17.89 -13.41 -1.23
N ASP A 218 -17.89 -12.11 -0.95
CA ASP A 218 -18.68 -11.52 0.12
C ASP A 218 -20.18 -11.45 -0.24
N ARG A 219 -21.02 -10.98 0.69
CA ARG A 219 -22.47 -10.81 0.45
C ARG A 219 -22.81 -9.85 -0.69
N LYS A 220 -21.85 -9.05 -1.17
CA LYS A 220 -21.99 -8.12 -2.28
C LYS A 220 -21.35 -8.65 -3.57
N GLY A 221 -20.89 -9.91 -3.58
CA GLY A 221 -20.25 -10.53 -4.72
C GLY A 221 -18.79 -10.09 -4.95
N ARG A 222 -18.15 -9.45 -3.97
CA ARG A 222 -16.74 -9.02 -4.09
C ARG A 222 -15.79 -10.14 -3.67
N PRO A 223 -14.68 -10.36 -4.37
CA PRO A 223 -13.71 -11.38 -4.01
C PRO A 223 -13.15 -11.19 -2.59
N LEU A 224 -13.19 -12.24 -1.78
CA LEU A 224 -12.53 -12.32 -0.48
C LEU A 224 -11.05 -12.69 -0.60
N VAL A 225 -10.63 -13.16 -1.78
CA VAL A 225 -9.23 -13.45 -2.12
C VAL A 225 -8.87 -12.69 -3.39
N TRP A 226 -7.74 -11.98 -3.36
CA TRP A 226 -7.30 -11.16 -4.49
C TRP A 226 -5.78 -11.08 -4.59
N TYR A 227 -5.28 -10.69 -5.76
CA TYR A 227 -3.87 -10.54 -6.08
C TYR A 227 -3.57 -9.16 -6.65
N ALA A 228 -2.50 -8.51 -6.19
CA ALA A 228 -2.00 -7.27 -6.75
C ALA A 228 -0.48 -7.28 -6.89
N ASP A 229 0.02 -6.73 -7.99
CA ASP A 229 1.46 -6.66 -8.30
C ASP A 229 2.13 -5.36 -7.81
N ASN A 230 1.35 -4.42 -7.27
CA ASN A 230 1.78 -3.10 -6.80
C ASN A 230 1.08 -2.72 -5.47
N GLY A 231 1.17 -3.59 -4.47
CA GLY A 231 0.46 -3.44 -3.18
C GLY A 231 0.71 -2.10 -2.47
N LEU A 232 -0.39 -1.47 -2.04
CA LEU A 232 -0.42 -0.38 -1.07
C LEU A 232 -0.85 -0.95 0.27
N GLU A 233 0.10 -1.05 1.18
CA GLU A 233 -0.04 -1.81 2.41
C GLU A 233 -0.15 -0.89 3.62
N PRO A 234 -1.12 -1.10 4.52
CA PRO A 234 -1.11 -0.47 5.84
C PRO A 234 0.20 -0.78 6.55
N VAL A 235 0.82 0.24 7.15
CA VAL A 235 2.11 0.08 7.83
C VAL A 235 1.89 -0.71 9.13
N PRO A 236 2.48 -1.91 9.30
CA PRO A 236 2.39 -2.65 10.55
C PRO A 236 2.99 -1.87 11.73
N GLY A 237 2.45 -2.09 12.93
CA GLY A 237 2.77 -1.29 14.11
C GLY A 237 1.95 0.01 14.20
N THR A 238 1.06 0.28 13.24
CA THR A 238 0.16 1.45 13.24
C THR A 238 -1.30 1.05 13.33
N VAL A 239 -2.20 2.03 13.24
CA VAL A 239 -3.65 1.82 13.22
C VAL A 239 -4.15 2.07 11.81
N TYR A 240 -5.05 1.23 11.34
CA TYR A 240 -5.74 1.36 10.07
C TYR A 240 -7.22 1.08 10.31
N GLY A 241 -8.03 2.14 10.32
CA GLY A 241 -9.49 2.04 10.41
C GLY A 241 -9.92 1.65 11.82
N GLY A 242 -9.33 2.34 12.80
CA GLY A 242 -9.52 2.06 14.23
C GLY A 242 -8.90 0.74 14.72
N SER A 243 -8.26 -0.02 13.83
CA SER A 243 -7.74 -1.36 14.14
C SER A 243 -6.23 -1.45 14.02
N GLU A 244 -5.59 -2.19 14.92
CA GLU A 244 -4.15 -2.43 14.87
C GLU A 244 -3.76 -3.29 13.66
N VAL A 245 -2.65 -2.94 13.02
CA VAL A 245 -2.07 -3.71 11.91
C VAL A 245 -0.76 -4.33 12.36
N LYS A 246 -0.59 -5.65 12.22
CA LYS A 246 0.58 -6.38 12.76
C LYS A 246 1.18 -7.31 11.72
N ILE A 247 2.50 -7.46 11.74
CA ILE A 247 3.18 -8.61 11.14
C ILE A 247 2.92 -9.80 12.04
N VAL A 248 2.56 -10.93 11.43
CA VAL A 248 2.35 -12.21 12.11
C VAL A 248 3.25 -13.28 11.53
N GLU A 249 3.74 -14.17 12.39
CA GLU A 249 4.46 -15.38 11.99
C GLU A 249 3.46 -16.33 11.32
N TRP A 250 3.74 -16.70 10.07
CA TRP A 250 2.80 -17.46 9.24
C TRP A 250 2.97 -18.97 9.41
N GLU A 251 4.14 -19.42 9.88
CA GLU A 251 4.43 -20.82 10.19
C GLU A 251 3.49 -21.38 11.25
N ALA A 252 3.03 -20.53 12.18
CA ALA A 252 2.07 -20.90 13.21
C ALA A 252 0.60 -20.93 12.70
N LEU A 253 0.36 -20.55 11.44
CA LEU A 253 -0.97 -20.43 10.83
C LEU A 253 -1.27 -21.54 9.80
N LEU A 254 -0.33 -22.47 9.59
CA LEU A 254 -0.46 -23.65 8.74
C LEU A 254 -1.00 -24.87 9.50
#